data_AF-A0A836QIU0-F1
#
_entry.id   AF-A0A836QIU0-F1
#
_cell.length_a   1.000
_cell.length_b   1.000
_cell.length_c   1.000
_cell.angle_alpha   90.00
_cell.angle_beta   90.00
_cell.angle_gamma   90.00
#
_symmetry.space_group_name_H-M   'P 1'
#
loop_
_entity.id
_entity.type
_entity.pdbx_description
1 polymer ?
#
loop_
_entity_poly.entity_id
_entity_poly.type
_entity_poly.pdbx_seq_one_letter_code
_entity_poly.pdbx_strand_id
1 'polypeptide(L)'
;ARRGLSIDLQEGRVHKRYRALVQGVPREDEFTVTESIGRLPHPLVGYVYGVRVDGKPSRSEVRVLERRRPDRCTQAPGTGGSGRPGSAEAESGCALVQVDIPTGRPHQIRIHLAAAGFPLVGEPLYASGGEPAAPSGAGRPPLPGDGGYHLHSTRVGFRHPSTHETVVVYCRPPEILRRREETVS
;
A
#
# COMPACT_ATOMS: atom_id res chain seq x y z
N ALA A 1 -25.19 -10.44 -11.37
CA ALA A 1 -23.72 -10.18 -11.40
C ALA A 1 -23.21 -9.45 -10.14
N ARG A 2 -23.56 -8.16 -9.91
CA ARG A 2 -23.02 -7.33 -8.80
C ARG A 2 -23.12 -7.94 -7.39
N ARG A 3 -24.23 -8.60 -7.03
CA ARG A 3 -24.43 -9.20 -5.70
C ARG A 3 -23.54 -10.42 -5.43
N GLY A 4 -23.30 -11.29 -6.41
CA GLY A 4 -22.48 -12.51 -6.24
C GLY A 4 -21.01 -12.18 -5.99
N LEU A 5 -20.46 -11.23 -6.74
CA LEU A 5 -19.09 -10.73 -6.55
C LEU A 5 -18.89 -10.06 -5.18
N SER A 6 -19.89 -9.35 -4.66
CA SER A 6 -19.83 -8.77 -3.31
C SER A 6 -19.75 -9.83 -2.20
N ILE A 7 -20.45 -10.96 -2.35
CA ILE A 7 -20.39 -12.07 -1.40
C ILE A 7 -19.02 -12.74 -1.45
N ASP A 8 -18.50 -13.05 -2.63
CA ASP A 8 -17.17 -13.64 -2.78
C ASP A 8 -16.06 -12.75 -2.21
N LEU A 9 -16.19 -11.42 -2.35
CA LEU A 9 -15.27 -10.45 -1.77
C LEU A 9 -15.37 -10.41 -0.23
N GLN A 10 -16.55 -10.63 0.34
CA GLN A 10 -16.78 -10.69 1.79
C GLN A 10 -16.29 -12.02 2.39
N GLU A 11 -16.41 -13.12 1.66
CA GLU A 11 -15.99 -14.47 2.08
C GLU A 11 -14.50 -14.77 1.80
N GLY A 12 -13.74 -13.81 1.26
CA GLY A 12 -12.32 -13.99 0.96
C GLY A 12 -12.04 -14.94 -0.21
N ARG A 13 -13.07 -15.25 -1.03
CA ARG A 13 -12.94 -16.07 -2.25
C ARG A 13 -12.35 -15.30 -3.43
N VAL A 14 -12.04 -14.01 -3.22
CA VAL A 14 -11.33 -13.17 -4.18
C VAL A 14 -9.87 -13.04 -3.75
N HIS A 15 -8.99 -13.64 -4.54
CA HIS A 15 -7.55 -13.54 -4.33
C HIS A 15 -7.03 -12.29 -5.02
N LYS A 16 -6.44 -11.36 -4.26
CA LYS A 16 -5.86 -10.13 -4.81
C LYS A 16 -4.39 -10.04 -4.41
N ARG A 17 -3.55 -9.81 -5.42
CA ARG A 17 -2.11 -9.62 -5.27
C ARG A 17 -1.69 -8.26 -5.80
N TYR A 18 -0.83 -7.60 -5.06
CA TYR A 18 -0.33 -6.27 -5.36
C TYR A 18 1.19 -6.23 -5.34
N ARG A 19 1.75 -5.22 -6.00
CA ARG A 19 3.13 -4.78 -5.85
C ARG A 19 3.15 -3.38 -5.25
N ALA A 20 4.07 -3.13 -4.33
CA ALA A 20 4.20 -1.86 -3.65
C ALA A 20 5.66 -1.51 -3.41
N LEU A 21 6.00 -0.23 -3.45
CA LEU A 21 7.31 0.27 -3.03
C LEU A 21 7.16 0.89 -1.64
N VAL A 22 7.88 0.36 -0.66
CA VAL A 22 7.80 0.81 0.74
C VAL A 22 9.07 1.54 1.15
N GLN A 23 8.92 2.50 2.05
CA GLN A 23 10.02 3.15 2.75
C GLN A 23 10.65 2.17 3.74
N GLY A 24 11.96 2.29 3.95
CA GLY A 24 12.71 1.40 4.83
C GLY A 24 12.99 0.03 4.20
N VAL A 25 13.68 -0.81 4.96
CA VAL A 25 14.14 -2.12 4.51
C VAL A 25 13.71 -3.17 5.54
N PRO A 26 12.60 -3.91 5.30
CA PRO A 26 12.19 -4.99 6.19
C PRO A 26 13.31 -6.03 6.33
N ARG A 27 13.58 -6.46 7.56
CA ARG A 27 14.64 -7.44 7.85
C ARG A 27 14.22 -8.83 7.42
N GLU A 28 12.96 -9.17 7.69
CA GLU A 28 12.35 -10.44 7.32
C GLU A 28 11.98 -10.45 5.84
N ASP A 29 12.09 -11.61 5.19
CA ASP A 29 11.65 -11.77 3.80
C ASP A 29 10.12 -11.86 3.68
N GLU A 30 9.45 -12.26 4.76
CA GLU A 30 8.00 -12.36 4.83
C GLU A 30 7.49 -11.92 6.20
N PHE A 31 6.36 -11.24 6.21
CA PHE A 31 5.64 -10.87 7.43
C PHE A 31 4.14 -10.74 7.18
N THR A 32 3.36 -10.82 8.24
CA THR A 32 1.90 -10.67 8.20
C THR A 32 1.49 -9.50 9.08
N VAL A 33 0.54 -8.71 8.58
CA VAL A 33 -0.02 -7.54 9.28
C VAL A 33 -1.52 -7.79 9.48
N THR A 34 -2.01 -7.75 10.72
CA THR A 34 -3.36 -8.17 11.12
C THR A 34 -4.19 -7.10 11.82
N GLU A 35 -3.71 -5.87 11.80
CA GLU A 35 -4.28 -4.72 12.47
C GLU A 35 -5.71 -4.48 11.99
N SER A 36 -6.61 -4.26 12.93
CA SER A 36 -7.99 -3.92 12.65
C SER A 36 -8.10 -2.51 12.07
N ILE A 37 -8.95 -2.34 11.05
CA ILE A 37 -9.15 -1.05 10.37
C ILE A 37 -10.52 -0.48 10.72
N GLY A 38 -10.53 0.74 11.23
CA GLY A 38 -11.72 1.47 11.62
C GLY A 38 -11.74 2.91 11.09
N ARG A 39 -12.84 3.62 11.37
CA ARG A 39 -12.97 5.05 11.03
C ARG A 39 -12.29 5.90 12.10
N LEU A 40 -11.51 6.89 11.69
CA LEU A 40 -10.88 7.89 12.55
C LEU A 40 -11.38 9.28 12.15
N PRO A 41 -11.66 10.18 13.12
CA PRO A 41 -12.08 11.54 12.82
C PRO A 41 -11.08 12.26 11.93
N HIS A 42 -11.57 13.03 10.97
CA HIS A 42 -10.74 13.87 10.11
C HIS A 42 -11.36 15.26 9.96
N PRO A 43 -10.60 16.35 10.15
CA PRO A 43 -11.16 17.71 10.23
C PRO A 43 -11.87 18.16 8.94
N LEU A 44 -11.44 17.69 7.77
CA LEU A 44 -11.98 18.17 6.48
C LEU A 44 -13.08 17.27 5.88
N VAL A 45 -13.05 15.96 6.14
CA VAL A 45 -13.92 14.99 5.44
C VAL A 45 -14.76 14.16 6.40
N GLY A 46 -14.80 14.56 7.68
CA GLY A 46 -15.49 13.85 8.76
C GLY A 46 -14.71 12.65 9.27
N TYR A 47 -14.34 11.72 8.38
CA TYR A 47 -13.53 10.57 8.76
C TYR A 47 -12.61 10.07 7.64
N VAL A 48 -11.54 9.41 8.07
CA VAL A 48 -10.68 8.56 7.24
C VAL A 48 -10.59 7.17 7.85
N TYR A 49 -9.90 6.24 7.20
CA TYR A 49 -9.64 4.91 7.75
C TYR A 49 -8.23 4.83 8.30
N GLY A 50 -8.01 4.11 9.39
CA GLY A 50 -6.68 3.82 9.96
C GLY A 50 -6.74 2.65 10.93
N VAL A 51 -5.61 2.35 11.56
CA VAL A 51 -5.54 1.32 12.63
C VAL A 51 -6.46 1.72 13.77
N ARG A 52 -7.31 0.80 14.22
CA ARG A 52 -8.25 1.03 15.31
C ARG A 52 -8.63 -0.29 15.99
N VAL A 53 -8.54 -0.36 17.31
CA VAL A 53 -8.74 -1.60 18.09
C VAL A 53 -10.16 -2.18 17.94
N ASP A 54 -11.18 -1.32 17.88
CA ASP A 54 -12.59 -1.66 17.62
C ASP A 54 -12.93 -1.69 16.11
N GLY A 55 -11.90 -1.61 15.26
CA GLY A 55 -12.02 -1.69 13.82
C GLY A 55 -12.42 -3.09 13.33
N LYS A 56 -12.67 -3.20 12.03
CA LYS A 56 -12.95 -4.50 11.42
C LYS A 56 -11.64 -5.27 11.23
N PRO A 57 -11.57 -6.56 11.56
CA PRO A 57 -10.38 -7.38 11.31
C PRO A 57 -9.97 -7.34 9.84
N SER A 58 -8.67 -7.29 9.62
CA SER A 58 -8.01 -7.29 8.31
C SER A 58 -6.74 -8.12 8.37
N ARG A 59 -6.30 -8.63 7.22
CA ARG A 59 -5.05 -9.37 7.11
C ARG A 59 -4.39 -9.10 5.76
N SER A 60 -3.09 -8.83 5.80
CA SER A 60 -2.24 -8.66 4.63
C SER A 60 -0.98 -9.52 4.80
N GLU A 61 -0.68 -10.33 3.80
CA GLU A 61 0.54 -11.14 3.72
C GLU A 61 1.55 -10.41 2.85
N VAL A 62 2.74 -10.14 3.38
CA VAL A 62 3.76 -9.36 2.70
C VAL A 62 4.99 -10.21 2.46
N ARG A 63 5.50 -10.19 1.22
CA ARG A 63 6.77 -10.79 0.83
C ARG A 63 7.69 -9.73 0.24
N VAL A 64 8.93 -9.66 0.72
CA VAL A 64 9.96 -8.77 0.20
C VAL A 64 10.46 -9.30 -1.14
N LEU A 65 10.19 -8.51 -2.17
CA LEU A 65 10.64 -8.62 -3.55
C LEU A 65 12.14 -8.47 -3.73
N GLU A 66 12.57 -7.29 -3.31
CA GLU A 66 13.88 -6.71 -3.58
C GLU A 66 14.11 -5.61 -2.55
N ARG A 67 15.29 -5.60 -1.92
CA ARG A 67 15.75 -4.50 -1.06
C ARG A 67 16.59 -3.55 -1.89
N ARG A 68 16.25 -2.27 -1.90
CA ARG A 68 16.82 -1.24 -2.77
C ARG A 68 17.55 -0.19 -1.96
N ARG A 69 18.64 0.31 -2.54
CA ARG A 69 19.38 1.46 -2.01
C ARG A 69 18.57 2.75 -2.24
N PRO A 70 18.82 3.81 -1.44
CA PRO A 70 18.06 5.07 -1.48
C PRO A 70 17.99 5.73 -2.86
N ASP A 71 19.06 5.63 -3.66
CA ASP A 71 19.17 6.14 -5.04
C ASP A 71 18.13 5.56 -6.01
N ARG A 72 17.47 4.46 -5.62
CA ARG A 72 16.46 3.76 -6.44
C ARG A 72 15.05 3.90 -5.90
N CYS A 73 14.85 4.74 -4.89
CA CYS A 73 13.53 5.03 -4.32
C CYS A 73 12.85 6.21 -5.02
N THR A 74 13.58 7.00 -5.81
CA THR A 74 13.08 8.15 -6.58
C THR A 74 13.38 7.96 -8.06
N GLN A 75 12.36 7.69 -8.88
CA GLN A 75 12.46 7.89 -10.33
C GLN A 75 11.37 8.87 -10.79
N ALA A 76 11.72 10.15 -10.78
CA ALA A 76 11.31 11.14 -11.78
C ALA A 76 12.29 12.34 -11.75
N PRO A 77 12.87 12.77 -12.88
CA PRO A 77 13.51 14.07 -13.02
C PRO A 77 12.44 15.17 -13.22
N GLY A 78 12.54 16.27 -12.45
CA GLY A 78 11.64 17.43 -12.50
C GLY A 78 10.68 17.44 -11.30
N THR A 79 10.93 18.20 -10.24
CA THR A 79 10.73 19.66 -10.21
C THR A 79 11.59 20.21 -9.07
N GLY A 80 12.36 21.27 -9.35
CA GLY A 80 13.24 21.90 -8.36
C GLY A 80 12.47 22.43 -7.15
N GLY A 81 12.64 21.77 -6.01
CA GLY A 81 12.51 22.39 -4.70
C GLY A 81 13.92 22.70 -4.21
N SER A 82 14.24 23.99 -4.06
CA SER A 82 15.50 24.48 -3.47
C SER A 82 15.53 24.27 -1.94
N GLY A 83 15.25 23.04 -1.51
CA GLY A 83 15.40 22.60 -0.13
C GLY A 83 16.86 22.28 0.12
N ARG A 84 17.51 23.09 0.95
CA ARG A 84 18.85 22.86 1.49
C ARG A 84 18.86 21.47 2.17
N PRO A 85 19.81 20.56 1.87
CA PRO A 85 19.81 19.24 2.46
C PRO A 85 20.07 19.37 3.97
N GLY A 86 19.02 19.19 4.76
CA GLY A 86 19.09 19.06 6.21
C GLY A 86 19.64 17.68 6.55
N SER A 87 20.72 17.69 7.32
CA SER A 87 21.39 16.54 7.92
C SER A 87 20.44 15.55 8.61
N ALA A 88 20.16 14.40 7.95
CA ALA A 88 19.78 13.07 8.49
C ALA A 88 19.14 12.13 7.43
N GLU A 89 18.83 12.59 6.21
CA GLU A 89 17.82 11.94 5.35
C GLU A 89 18.35 11.07 4.17
N ALA A 90 19.56 10.52 4.23
CA ALA A 90 20.17 9.79 3.09
C ALA A 90 20.45 8.28 3.32
N GLU A 91 20.04 7.69 4.45
CA GLU A 91 20.39 6.28 4.78
C GLU A 91 19.21 5.28 4.73
N SER A 92 17.97 5.76 4.59
CA SER A 92 16.80 4.88 4.57
C SER A 92 16.57 4.33 3.16
N GLY A 93 16.97 3.08 2.92
CA GLY A 93 16.63 2.36 1.69
C GLY A 93 15.11 2.17 1.52
N CYS A 94 14.71 1.50 0.44
CA CYS A 94 13.32 1.09 0.21
C CYS A 94 13.26 -0.40 -0.15
N ALA A 95 12.06 -0.96 -0.16
CA ALA A 95 11.86 -2.33 -0.63
C ALA A 95 10.69 -2.41 -1.61
N LEU A 96 10.86 -3.22 -2.66
CA LEU A 96 9.75 -3.68 -3.47
C LEU A 96 9.12 -4.86 -2.74
N VAL A 97 7.82 -4.82 -2.50
CA VAL A 97 7.08 -5.90 -1.82
C VAL A 97 5.91 -6.38 -2.66
N GLN A 98 5.52 -7.63 -2.43
CA GLN A 98 4.28 -8.21 -2.88
C GLN A 98 3.34 -8.30 -1.70
N VAL A 99 2.07 -7.94 -1.91
CA VAL A 99 1.06 -8.00 -0.87
C VAL A 99 -0.12 -8.82 -1.36
N ASP A 100 -0.44 -9.89 -0.66
CA ASP A 100 -1.63 -10.70 -0.86
C ASP A 100 -2.67 -10.33 0.22
N ILE A 101 -3.89 -9.95 -0.19
CA ILE A 101 -4.94 -9.48 0.74
C ILE A 101 -6.19 -10.39 0.69
N PRO A 102 -6.37 -11.31 1.65
CA PRO A 102 -7.62 -12.07 1.75
C PRO A 102 -8.81 -11.17 2.10
N THR A 103 -8.59 -10.10 2.87
CA THR A 103 -9.62 -9.10 3.21
C THR A 103 -9.60 -7.90 2.25
N GLY A 104 -10.64 -7.06 2.29
CA GLY A 104 -10.79 -5.90 1.41
C GLY A 104 -11.22 -4.64 2.16
N ARG A 105 -10.48 -4.23 3.20
CA ARG A 105 -10.79 -2.98 3.92
C ARG A 105 -10.33 -1.76 3.12
N PRO A 106 -10.97 -0.58 3.31
CA PRO A 106 -10.53 0.65 2.66
C PRO A 106 -9.07 0.96 2.99
N HIS A 107 -8.27 1.25 1.97
CA HIS A 107 -6.83 1.57 2.07
C HIS A 107 -5.98 0.51 2.79
N GLN A 108 -6.46 -0.74 2.89
CA GLN A 108 -5.85 -1.78 3.74
C GLN A 108 -4.34 -1.89 3.59
N ILE A 109 -3.82 -1.94 2.36
CA ILE A 109 -2.40 -2.09 2.10
C ILE A 109 -1.60 -0.87 2.59
N ARG A 110 -2.11 0.35 2.33
CA ARG A 110 -1.46 1.61 2.76
C ARG A 110 -1.36 1.66 4.29
N ILE A 111 -2.49 1.38 4.96
CA ILE A 111 -2.58 1.36 6.44
C ILE A 111 -1.66 0.29 7.02
N HIS A 112 -1.73 -0.95 6.53
CA HIS A 112 -0.96 -2.08 7.08
C HIS A 112 0.54 -1.87 6.91
N LEU A 113 1.00 -1.45 5.73
CA LEU A 113 2.42 -1.24 5.49
C LEU A 113 2.95 -0.09 6.37
N ALA A 114 2.18 0.98 6.54
CA ALA A 114 2.51 2.04 7.49
C ALA A 114 2.48 1.56 8.96
N ALA A 115 1.52 0.72 9.35
CA ALA A 115 1.45 0.11 10.69
C ALA A 115 2.67 -0.77 11.00
N ALA A 116 3.14 -1.51 10.01
CA ALA A 116 4.37 -2.30 10.10
C ALA A 116 5.66 -1.45 10.11
N GLY A 117 5.56 -0.13 10.02
CA GLY A 117 6.71 0.79 10.00
C GLY A 117 7.32 1.02 8.61
N PHE A 118 6.68 0.52 7.56
CA PHE A 118 7.15 0.61 6.17
C PHE A 118 6.09 1.29 5.28
N PRO A 119 5.72 2.57 5.52
CA PRO A 119 4.74 3.26 4.69
C PRO A 119 5.16 3.26 3.22
N LEU A 120 4.21 3.45 2.30
CA LEU A 120 4.55 3.50 0.88
C LEU A 120 5.50 4.67 0.59
N VAL A 121 6.43 4.48 -0.35
CA VAL A 121 7.21 5.60 -0.89
C VAL A 121 6.24 6.60 -1.50
N GLY A 122 6.32 7.87 -1.07
CA GLY A 122 5.40 8.93 -1.49
C GLY A 122 4.02 8.91 -0.81
N GLU A 123 3.83 8.15 0.26
CA GLU A 123 2.59 8.12 1.05
C GLU A 123 2.31 9.47 1.73
N PRO A 124 1.21 10.17 1.39
CA PRO A 124 0.91 11.46 1.99
C PRO A 124 0.04 11.37 3.25
N LEU A 125 -0.77 10.31 3.40
CA LEU A 125 -1.81 10.24 4.42
C LEU A 125 -1.39 9.43 5.64
N TYR A 126 -0.72 8.29 5.46
CA TYR A 126 -0.44 7.38 6.56
C TYR A 126 0.99 7.52 7.07
N ALA A 127 1.12 7.88 8.34
CA ALA A 127 2.40 7.86 9.05
C ALA A 127 2.70 6.46 9.60
N SER A 128 3.95 6.22 9.99
CA SER A 128 4.34 5.01 10.72
C SER A 128 3.41 4.77 11.91
N GLY A 129 2.90 3.55 12.05
CA GLY A 129 1.82 3.20 12.98
C GLY A 129 0.45 3.03 12.33
N GLY A 130 0.30 3.39 11.04
CA GLY A 130 -0.93 3.12 10.27
C GLY A 130 -2.09 4.05 10.62
N GLU A 131 -1.78 5.16 11.29
CA GLU A 131 -2.71 6.25 11.55
C GLU A 131 -2.51 7.39 10.55
N PRO A 132 -3.55 8.19 10.28
CA PRO A 132 -3.41 9.40 9.49
C PRO A 132 -2.36 10.34 10.11
N ALA A 133 -1.46 10.85 9.30
CA ALA A 133 -0.47 11.82 9.73
C ALA A 133 -1.17 13.05 10.32
N ALA A 134 -0.62 13.55 11.43
CA ALA A 134 -1.08 14.82 11.99
C ALA A 134 -0.87 15.95 10.97
N PRO A 135 -1.75 16.98 10.96
CA PRO A 135 -1.53 18.17 10.15
C PRO A 135 -0.16 18.76 10.48
N SER A 136 0.72 18.85 9.48
CA SER A 136 2.07 19.39 9.66
C SER A 136 2.07 20.88 9.29
N GLY A 137 2.31 21.74 10.28
CA GLY A 137 2.44 23.19 10.08
C GLY A 137 1.18 23.87 9.54
N ALA A 138 1.34 24.88 8.68
CA ALA A 138 0.26 25.67 8.10
C ALA A 138 -0.41 25.04 6.86
N GLY A 139 -0.01 23.82 6.47
CA GLY A 139 -0.56 23.13 5.31
C GLY A 139 -1.93 22.51 5.57
N ARG A 140 -2.67 22.19 4.51
CA ARG A 140 -3.90 21.40 4.66
C ARG A 140 -3.58 19.98 5.13
N PRO A 141 -4.41 19.37 6.00
CA PRO A 141 -4.31 17.95 6.29
C PRO A 141 -4.35 17.09 5.01
N PRO A 142 -3.55 16.00 4.93
CA PRO A 142 -3.57 15.10 3.79
C PRO A 142 -4.92 14.39 3.68
N LEU A 143 -5.32 14.05 2.46
CA LEU A 143 -6.62 13.46 2.14
C LEU A 143 -6.46 12.04 1.56
N PRO A 144 -7.48 11.17 1.70
CA PRO A 144 -7.57 9.87 1.05
C PRO A 144 -7.14 9.81 -0.42
N GLY A 145 -7.52 10.83 -1.18
CA GLY A 145 -7.27 10.94 -2.62
C GLY A 145 -5.93 11.58 -2.98
N ASP A 146 -5.14 12.02 -2.00
CA ASP A 146 -3.78 12.48 -2.27
C ASP A 146 -2.96 11.28 -2.76
N GLY A 147 -2.53 11.36 -4.01
CA GLY A 147 -1.69 10.35 -4.66
C GLY A 147 -0.22 10.53 -4.32
N GLY A 148 0.65 9.97 -5.16
CA GLY A 148 2.12 10.04 -5.00
C GLY A 148 2.75 8.73 -4.52
N TYR A 149 1.94 7.79 -4.04
CA TYR A 149 2.41 6.47 -3.62
C TYR A 149 2.48 5.45 -4.76
N HIS A 150 3.36 4.45 -4.62
CA HIS A 150 3.52 3.36 -5.60
C HIS A 150 2.85 2.06 -5.12
N LEU A 151 1.65 1.80 -5.64
CA LEU A 151 0.88 0.58 -5.37
C LEU A 151 0.14 0.14 -6.64
N HIS A 152 0.28 -1.13 -7.02
CA HIS A 152 -0.30 -1.67 -8.26
C HIS A 152 -0.93 -3.05 -8.03
N SER A 153 -2.12 -3.29 -8.58
CA SER A 153 -2.75 -4.62 -8.55
C SER A 153 -2.23 -5.47 -9.70
N THR A 154 -1.49 -6.54 -9.38
CA THR A 154 -0.89 -7.42 -10.39
C THR A 154 -1.78 -8.58 -10.79
N ARG A 155 -2.62 -9.06 -9.87
CA ARG A 155 -3.49 -10.22 -10.11
C ARG A 155 -4.76 -10.11 -9.28
N VAL A 156 -5.89 -10.38 -9.92
CA VAL A 156 -7.17 -10.59 -9.24
C VAL A 156 -7.76 -11.90 -9.76
N GLY A 157 -8.09 -12.80 -8.85
CA GLY A 157 -8.77 -14.05 -9.16
C GLY A 157 -10.10 -14.15 -8.41
N PHE A 158 -11.16 -14.55 -9.10
CA PHE A 158 -12.50 -14.71 -8.53
C PHE A 158 -13.31 -15.76 -9.30
N ARG A 159 -14.41 -16.22 -8.71
CA ARG A 159 -15.35 -17.12 -9.38
C ARG A 159 -16.34 -16.29 -10.18
N HIS A 160 -16.48 -16.55 -11.48
CA HIS A 160 -17.42 -15.82 -12.31
C HIS A 160 -18.85 -16.07 -11.82
N PRO A 161 -19.66 -15.02 -11.56
CA PRO A 161 -20.93 -15.15 -10.84
C PRO A 161 -22.04 -15.86 -11.64
N SER A 162 -21.84 -16.07 -12.93
CA SER A 162 -22.83 -16.73 -13.80
C SER A 162 -22.35 -18.06 -14.36
N THR A 163 -21.08 -18.19 -14.70
CA THR A 163 -20.52 -19.45 -15.25
C THR A 163 -19.90 -20.33 -14.17
N HIS A 164 -19.68 -19.78 -12.97
CA HIS A 164 -19.02 -20.45 -11.86
C HIS A 164 -17.58 -20.92 -12.14
N GLU A 165 -17.00 -20.54 -13.27
CA GLU A 165 -15.60 -20.80 -13.62
C GLU A 165 -14.67 -19.83 -12.90
N THR A 166 -13.42 -20.24 -12.70
CA THR A 166 -12.40 -19.38 -12.14
C THR A 166 -11.88 -18.42 -13.20
N VAL A 167 -12.04 -17.12 -12.95
CA VAL A 167 -11.47 -16.05 -13.78
C VAL A 167 -10.27 -15.47 -13.06
N VAL A 168 -9.15 -15.35 -13.78
CA VAL A 168 -7.94 -14.69 -13.27
C VAL A 168 -7.49 -13.64 -14.26
N VAL A 169 -7.40 -12.41 -13.78
CA VAL A 169 -6.92 -11.27 -14.56
C VAL A 169 -5.55 -10.88 -14.04
N TYR A 170 -4.61 -10.64 -14.97
CA TYR A 170 -3.26 -10.20 -14.69
C TYR A 170 -3.02 -8.82 -15.30
N CYS A 171 -2.25 -7.99 -14.62
CA CYS A 171 -1.80 -6.71 -15.14
C CYS A 171 -0.32 -6.52 -14.81
N ARG A 172 0.49 -6.31 -15.84
CA ARG A 172 1.94 -6.09 -15.68
C ARG A 172 2.17 -4.82 -14.84
N PRO A 173 2.99 -4.86 -13.78
CA PRO A 173 3.28 -3.67 -12.99
C PRO A 173 4.07 -2.63 -13.79
N PRO A 174 3.98 -1.33 -13.43
CA PRO A 174 4.87 -0.30 -13.98
C PRO A 174 6.34 -0.61 -13.61
N GLU A 175 7.28 -0.07 -14.37
CA GLU A 175 8.72 -0.40 -14.24
C GLU A 175 9.26 -0.21 -12.82
N ILE A 176 8.88 0.87 -12.14
CA ILE A 176 9.29 1.14 -10.76
C ILE A 176 8.84 0.04 -9.78
N LEU A 177 7.83 -0.75 -10.13
CA LEU A 177 7.30 -1.87 -9.34
C LEU A 177 7.67 -3.26 -9.89
N ARG A 178 8.58 -3.33 -10.88
CA ARG A 178 9.17 -4.57 -11.39
C ARG A 178 10.45 -4.91 -10.65
N ARG A 179 10.78 -6.21 -10.55
CA ARG A 179 12.12 -6.64 -10.12
C ARG A 179 13.15 -6.24 -11.19
N ARG A 180 14.42 -6.14 -10.81
CA ARG A 180 15.52 -5.89 -11.77
C ARG A 180 15.53 -6.87 -12.94
N GLU A 181 15.36 -8.15 -12.65
CA GLU A 181 15.30 -9.23 -13.63
C GLU A 181 14.11 -9.10 -14.60
N GLU A 182 13.03 -8.45 -14.16
CA GLU A 182 11.81 -8.24 -14.96
C GLU A 182 11.88 -6.98 -15.86
N THR A 183 12.95 -6.18 -15.75
CA THR A 183 13.10 -4.90 -16.46
C THR A 183 13.99 -5.00 -17.71
N VAL A 184 14.77 -6.07 -17.84
CA VAL A 184 15.79 -6.25 -18.91
C VAL A 184 15.26 -7.09 -20.10
N SER A 185 13.97 -7.44 -20.09
CA SER A 185 13.29 -8.23 -21.14
C SER A 185 12.21 -7.44 -21.86
#